data_AF-A0A5F2C4H5-F1
#
_entry.id   AF-A0A5F2C4H5-F1
#
_cell.length_a   1.000
_cell.length_b   1.000
_cell.length_c   1.000
_cell.angle_alpha   90.00
_cell.angle_beta   90.00
_cell.angle_gamma   90.00
#
_symmetry.space_group_name_H-M   'P 1'
#
loop_
_entity.id
_entity.type
_entity.pdbx_description
1 polymer ?
#
loop_
_entity_poly.entity_id
_entity_poly.type
_entity_poly.pdbx_seq_one_letter_code
_entity_poly.pdbx_strand_id
1 'polypeptide(L)'
;MRKTLPENYKKPKIAYIGFMGFKEELTASYGRRRTYTASLDDRARFLIDPPYGDFGSDELANVNQFRRDIPSPKVRNFVFSYLDSVRQSGLKEMNKYVHVVPRGKEYDYFLRDHQFDYYVIGIHLPAFAESADDENFFHIISFPFSFFTLGVLPFVGKGKAYSTMIVFDKNLNELKRFNYDNRYTEISALWMPASKSCEVLRCLHGDSMKLNRNEHIYSGQIPAIEKDIESVIFK
;
A
#
# COMPACT_ATOMS: atom_id res chain seq x y z
N MET A 1 18.04 14.30 2.49
CA MET A 1 18.22 15.70 2.05
C MET A 1 17.57 15.81 0.68
N ARG A 2 16.41 16.47 0.56
CA ARG A 2 15.70 16.59 -0.73
C ARG A 2 16.59 17.38 -1.70
N LYS A 3 16.78 16.88 -2.93
CA LYS A 3 17.53 17.65 -3.94
C LYS A 3 16.75 18.91 -4.26
N THR A 4 17.31 20.08 -3.96
CA THR A 4 16.74 21.36 -4.40
C THR A 4 16.95 21.48 -5.90
N LEU A 5 15.85 21.51 -6.66
CA LEU A 5 15.90 21.77 -8.10
C LEU A 5 16.45 23.19 -8.36
N PRO A 6 17.24 23.40 -9.43
CA PRO A 6 17.68 24.73 -9.82
C PRO A 6 16.49 25.63 -10.13
N GLU A 7 16.62 26.95 -9.88
CA GLU A 7 15.53 27.95 -9.93
C GLU A 7 14.71 27.99 -11.24
N ASN A 8 15.24 27.47 -12.35
CA ASN A 8 14.59 27.45 -13.66
C ASN A 8 13.95 26.11 -14.05
N TYR A 9 13.96 25.09 -13.19
CA TYR A 9 13.34 23.81 -13.51
C TYR A 9 11.85 23.81 -13.15
N LYS A 10 10.96 23.59 -14.13
CA LYS A 10 9.53 23.40 -13.87
C LYS A 10 9.38 22.16 -12.99
N LYS A 11 8.81 22.33 -11.79
CA LYS A 11 8.54 21.22 -10.87
C LYS A 11 7.59 20.23 -11.55
N PRO A 12 7.95 18.94 -11.63
CA PRO A 12 7.07 17.94 -12.22
C PRO A 12 5.81 17.80 -11.37
N LYS A 13 4.66 17.60 -12.02
CA LYS A 13 3.40 17.31 -11.32
C LYS A 13 3.18 15.81 -11.28
N ILE A 14 3.28 15.20 -10.10
CA ILE A 14 3.20 13.75 -9.92
C ILE A 14 1.88 13.35 -9.26
N ALA A 15 1.20 12.35 -9.81
CA ALA A 15 0.08 11.70 -9.15
C ALA A 15 0.55 10.44 -8.39
N TYR A 16 0.27 10.37 -7.10
CA TYR A 16 0.53 9.20 -6.28
C TYR A 16 -0.75 8.37 -6.11
N ILE A 17 -0.66 7.07 -6.35
CA ILE A 17 -1.78 6.15 -6.32
C ILE A 17 -1.44 5.02 -5.34
N GLY A 18 -2.31 4.78 -4.37
CA GLY A 18 -2.08 3.75 -3.36
C GLY A 18 -1.21 4.25 -2.20
N PHE A 19 -0.13 3.54 -1.90
CA PHE A 19 0.68 3.71 -0.68
C PHE A 19 -0.13 3.49 0.62
N MET A 20 -1.16 2.66 0.54
CA MET A 20 -2.09 2.33 1.63
C MET A 20 -1.86 0.91 2.11
N GLY A 21 -2.09 0.68 3.40
CA GLY A 21 -2.16 -0.66 3.98
C GLY A 21 -3.51 -1.32 3.77
N PHE A 22 -3.65 -2.53 4.29
CA PHE A 22 -4.92 -3.24 4.35
C PHE A 22 -5.46 -3.24 5.79
N LYS A 23 -6.77 -3.05 5.91
CA LYS A 23 -7.55 -3.36 7.12
C LYS A 23 -8.31 -4.67 6.91
N GLU A 24 -8.37 -5.47 7.97
CA GLU A 24 -9.10 -6.73 7.98
C GLU A 24 -10.45 -6.55 8.68
N GLU A 25 -11.53 -6.98 8.05
CA GLU A 25 -12.87 -6.94 8.62
C GLU A 25 -13.50 -8.35 8.60
N LEU A 26 -14.16 -8.73 9.68
CA LEU A 26 -14.95 -9.97 9.73
C LEU A 26 -16.23 -9.76 8.91
N THR A 27 -16.35 -10.45 7.78
CA THR A 27 -17.46 -10.24 6.83
C THR A 27 -18.53 -11.32 6.91
N ALA A 28 -18.21 -12.50 7.43
CA ALA A 28 -19.20 -13.54 7.68
C ALA A 28 -18.82 -14.42 8.87
N SER A 29 -19.82 -14.83 9.64
CA SER A 29 -19.68 -15.81 10.73
C SER A 29 -20.82 -16.82 10.66
N TYR A 30 -20.51 -18.05 10.27
CA TYR A 30 -21.47 -19.16 10.21
C TYR A 30 -21.00 -20.29 11.12
N GLY A 31 -21.67 -20.45 12.27
CA GLY A 31 -21.29 -21.43 13.29
C GLY A 31 -19.86 -21.18 13.79
N ARG A 32 -18.94 -22.12 13.52
CA ARG A 32 -17.52 -22.00 13.88
C ARG A 32 -16.65 -21.36 12.79
N ARG A 33 -17.19 -21.10 11.60
CA ARG A 33 -16.43 -20.52 10.48
C ARG A 33 -16.52 -19.01 10.51
N ARG A 34 -15.36 -18.35 10.56
CA ARG A 34 -15.19 -16.91 10.42
C ARG A 34 -14.51 -16.61 9.09
N THR A 35 -15.06 -15.69 8.31
CA THR A 35 -14.48 -15.22 7.05
C THR A 35 -14.06 -13.76 7.25
N TYR A 36 -12.79 -13.49 6.96
CA TYR A 36 -12.23 -12.14 6.99
C TYR A 36 -11.97 -11.65 5.57
N THR A 37 -12.24 -10.38 5.34
CA THR A 37 -11.94 -9.69 4.08
C THR A 37 -10.95 -8.58 4.37
N ALA A 38 -9.87 -8.54 3.59
CA ALA A 38 -8.95 -7.41 3.60
C ALA A 38 -9.41 -6.36 2.58
N SER A 39 -9.38 -5.09 2.99
CA SER A 39 -9.67 -3.95 2.12
C SER A 39 -8.65 -2.84 2.38
N LEU A 40 -8.35 -2.03 1.37
CA LEU A 40 -7.45 -0.88 1.56
C LEU A 40 -7.95 0.06 2.66
N ASP A 41 -7.00 0.53 3.47
CA ASP A 41 -7.27 1.54 4.48
C ASP A 41 -6.88 2.94 3.99
N ASP A 42 -7.88 3.67 3.49
CA ASP A 42 -7.76 5.04 3.00
C ASP A 42 -7.20 6.02 4.06
N ARG A 43 -7.24 5.67 5.34
CA ARG A 43 -6.78 6.53 6.45
C ARG A 43 -5.30 6.35 6.80
N ALA A 44 -4.68 5.27 6.35
CA ALA A 44 -3.33 4.87 6.73
C ALA A 44 -2.41 4.80 5.51
N ARG A 45 -2.09 5.97 4.94
CA ARG A 45 -1.05 6.09 3.91
C ARG A 45 0.33 6.17 4.55
N PHE A 46 1.28 5.38 4.05
CA PHE A 46 2.65 5.37 4.60
C PHE A 46 3.46 6.56 4.11
N LEU A 47 3.31 6.92 2.84
CA LEU A 47 3.91 8.13 2.30
C LEU A 47 3.04 9.32 2.72
N ILE A 48 3.47 10.06 3.74
CA ILE A 48 2.68 11.16 4.31
C ILE A 48 2.83 12.45 3.48
N ASP A 49 4.04 12.72 3.00
CA ASP A 49 4.37 13.93 2.23
C ASP A 49 5.01 13.55 0.87
N PRO A 50 4.18 13.21 -0.14
CA PRO A 50 4.68 12.80 -1.45
C PRO A 50 5.47 13.93 -2.13
N PRO A 51 6.73 13.68 -2.57
CA PRO A 51 7.54 14.73 -3.16
C PRO A 51 6.99 15.14 -4.54
N TYR A 52 6.83 16.45 -4.77
CA TYR A 52 6.40 17.02 -6.06
C TYR A 52 5.05 16.50 -6.58
N GLY A 53 4.15 16.12 -5.68
CA GLY A 53 2.84 15.58 -6.07
C GLY A 53 1.86 15.48 -4.91
N ASP A 54 0.74 14.83 -5.18
CA ASP A 54 -0.29 14.51 -4.20
C ASP A 54 -0.97 13.18 -4.53
N PHE A 55 -1.85 12.70 -3.64
CA PHE A 55 -2.63 11.47 -3.84
C PHE A 55 -3.92 11.66 -4.64
N GLY A 56 -4.14 12.85 -5.18
CA GLY A 56 -5.36 13.26 -5.85
C GLY A 56 -6.54 13.46 -4.89
N SER A 57 -7.25 14.58 -5.07
CA SER A 57 -8.52 14.81 -4.39
C SER A 57 -9.63 13.95 -5.02
N ASP A 58 -10.70 13.70 -4.26
CA ASP A 58 -11.88 13.00 -4.79
C ASP A 58 -12.57 13.80 -5.91
N GLU A 59 -12.33 15.10 -5.99
CA GLU A 59 -12.83 15.98 -7.07
C GLU A 59 -12.24 15.64 -8.44
N LEU A 60 -11.08 15.00 -8.49
CA LEU A 60 -10.48 14.52 -9.74
C LEU A 60 -11.40 13.54 -10.47
N ALA A 61 -12.25 12.78 -9.75
CA ALA A 61 -13.22 11.90 -10.37
C ALA A 61 -14.31 12.65 -11.18
N ASN A 62 -14.48 13.96 -10.96
CA ASN A 62 -15.49 14.79 -11.64
C ASN A 62 -14.99 15.42 -12.94
N VAL A 63 -13.70 15.28 -13.27
CA VAL A 63 -13.12 15.85 -14.50
C VAL A 63 -13.61 15.05 -15.72
N ASN A 64 -14.42 15.69 -16.57
CA ASN A 64 -15.01 15.08 -17.77
C ASN A 64 -14.14 15.22 -19.04
N GLN A 65 -12.91 15.72 -18.90
CA GLN A 65 -11.93 15.77 -19.98
C GLN A 65 -11.11 14.48 -19.98
N PHE A 66 -10.97 13.88 -21.17
CA PHE A 66 -10.30 12.59 -21.33
C PHE A 66 -9.20 12.67 -22.39
N ARG A 67 -8.06 12.05 -22.10
CA ARG A 67 -6.95 11.87 -23.04
C ARG A 67 -7.32 10.80 -24.06
N ARG A 68 -7.70 11.24 -25.27
CA ARG A 68 -8.08 10.35 -26.40
C ARG A 68 -6.88 9.86 -27.21
N ASP A 69 -5.72 10.46 -27.00
CA ASP A 69 -4.45 10.09 -27.63
C ASP A 69 -3.85 8.81 -27.04
N ILE A 70 -4.34 8.35 -25.88
CA ILE A 70 -3.88 7.12 -25.22
C ILE A 70 -4.87 5.98 -25.52
N PRO A 71 -4.43 4.86 -26.12
CA PRO A 71 -5.32 3.74 -26.42
C PRO A 71 -5.93 3.09 -25.17
N SER A 72 -7.21 2.70 -25.25
CA SER A 72 -7.93 1.99 -24.17
C SER A 72 -7.18 0.78 -23.60
N PRO A 73 -6.53 -0.11 -24.39
CA PRO A 73 -5.74 -1.21 -23.85
C PRO A 73 -4.57 -0.77 -22.96
N LYS A 74 -3.99 0.40 -23.23
CA LYS A 74 -2.88 0.95 -22.44
C LYS A 74 -3.38 1.49 -21.10
N VAL A 75 -4.50 2.21 -21.11
CA VAL A 75 -5.18 2.66 -19.89
C VAL A 75 -5.62 1.46 -19.05
N ARG A 76 -6.15 0.42 -19.69
CA ARG A 76 -6.51 -0.84 -19.05
C ARG A 76 -5.32 -1.47 -18.33
N ASN A 77 -4.17 -1.61 -18.99
CA ASN A 77 -2.98 -2.18 -18.37
C ASN A 77 -2.50 -1.37 -17.16
N PHE A 78 -2.55 -0.04 -17.25
CA PHE A 78 -2.27 0.84 -16.12
C PHE A 78 -3.23 0.60 -14.94
N VAL A 79 -4.53 0.49 -15.20
CA VAL A 79 -5.53 0.16 -14.17
C VAL A 79 -5.22 -1.18 -13.49
N PHE A 80 -4.96 -2.23 -14.27
CA PHE A 80 -4.69 -3.56 -13.73
C PHE A 80 -3.34 -3.66 -13.02
N SER A 81 -2.36 -2.83 -13.38
CA SER A 81 -1.10 -2.74 -12.65
C SER A 81 -1.25 -2.40 -11.16
N TYR A 82 -2.39 -1.81 -10.78
CA TYR A 82 -2.80 -1.59 -9.40
C TYR A 82 -3.84 -2.62 -8.93
N LEU A 83 -4.94 -2.78 -9.67
CA LEU A 83 -6.09 -3.58 -9.24
C LEU A 83 -5.80 -5.10 -9.20
N ASP A 84 -4.77 -5.60 -9.87
CA ASP A 84 -4.40 -7.01 -9.78
C ASP A 84 -3.94 -7.40 -8.36
N SER A 85 -3.34 -6.45 -7.62
CA SER A 85 -2.93 -6.67 -6.23
C SER A 85 -4.00 -6.29 -5.22
N VAL A 86 -4.64 -5.11 -5.37
CA VAL A 86 -5.57 -4.57 -4.36
C VAL A 86 -7.04 -4.92 -4.61
N ARG A 87 -7.33 -5.53 -5.77
CA ARG A 87 -8.68 -5.98 -6.18
C ARG A 87 -9.70 -4.84 -6.12
N GLN A 88 -10.94 -5.17 -5.77
CA GLN A 88 -12.07 -4.23 -5.77
C GLN A 88 -11.86 -3.05 -4.80
N SER A 89 -11.06 -3.23 -3.73
CA SER A 89 -10.82 -2.16 -2.76
C SER A 89 -10.05 -0.97 -3.35
N GLY A 90 -9.30 -1.15 -4.44
CA GLY A 90 -8.61 -0.06 -5.15
C GLY A 90 -9.45 0.70 -6.17
N LEU A 91 -10.69 0.28 -6.45
CA LEU A 91 -11.51 0.88 -7.49
C LEU A 91 -11.80 2.37 -7.23
N LYS A 92 -12.05 2.73 -5.97
CA LYS A 92 -12.30 4.12 -5.56
C LYS A 92 -11.11 5.02 -5.89
N GLU A 93 -9.90 4.58 -5.56
CA GLU A 93 -8.67 5.32 -5.85
C GLU A 93 -8.46 5.47 -7.37
N MET A 94 -8.67 4.39 -8.14
CA MET A 94 -8.45 4.40 -9.59
C MET A 94 -9.47 5.27 -10.34
N ASN A 95 -10.72 5.37 -9.85
CA ASN A 95 -11.77 6.17 -10.48
C ASN A 95 -11.45 7.68 -10.53
N LYS A 96 -10.55 8.16 -9.65
CA LYS A 96 -10.01 9.52 -9.68
C LYS A 96 -9.27 9.82 -10.98
N TYR A 97 -8.62 8.81 -11.55
CA TYR A 97 -7.71 8.97 -12.70
C TYR A 97 -8.27 8.38 -13.99
N VAL A 98 -9.13 7.36 -13.89
CA VAL A 98 -9.65 6.64 -15.05
C VAL A 98 -11.17 6.62 -15.02
N HIS A 99 -11.78 6.84 -16.19
CA HIS A 99 -13.19 6.64 -16.42
C HIS A 99 -13.41 5.36 -17.23
N VAL A 100 -14.31 4.50 -16.76
CA VAL A 100 -14.62 3.22 -17.40
C VAL A 100 -16.05 3.27 -17.94
N VAL A 101 -16.21 2.99 -19.23
CA VAL A 101 -17.51 2.98 -19.91
C VAL A 101 -17.83 1.55 -20.33
N PRO A 102 -18.96 0.97 -19.90
CA PRO A 102 -19.37 -0.35 -20.36
C PRO A 102 -19.78 -0.30 -21.83
N ARG A 103 -19.28 -1.24 -22.62
CA ARG A 103 -19.62 -1.44 -24.03
C ARG A 103 -20.06 -2.89 -24.26
N GLY A 104 -21.28 -3.18 -23.83
CA GLY A 104 -21.83 -4.54 -23.88
C GLY A 104 -21.08 -5.48 -22.93
N LYS A 105 -20.30 -6.41 -23.47
CA LYS A 105 -19.46 -7.35 -22.70
C LYS A 105 -18.04 -6.83 -22.44
N GLU A 106 -17.65 -5.75 -23.10
CA GLU A 106 -16.34 -5.14 -22.97
C GLU A 106 -16.43 -3.81 -22.20
N TYR A 107 -15.28 -3.28 -21.82
CA TYR A 107 -15.16 -2.01 -21.11
C TYR A 107 -14.14 -1.15 -21.85
N ASP A 108 -14.53 0.09 -22.15
CA ASP A 108 -13.62 1.10 -22.65
C ASP A 108 -13.03 1.89 -21.48
N TYR A 109 -11.71 2.04 -21.48
CA TYR A 109 -10.95 2.71 -20.42
C TYR A 109 -10.40 4.04 -20.94
N PHE A 110 -10.69 5.13 -20.25
CA PHE A 110 -10.26 6.48 -20.60
C PHE A 110 -9.49 7.12 -19.46
N LEU A 111 -8.29 7.63 -19.74
CA LEU A 111 -7.54 8.42 -18.76
C LEU A 111 -8.13 9.83 -18.68
N ARG A 112 -8.44 10.31 -17.46
CA ARG A 112 -8.87 11.69 -17.21
C ARG A 112 -7.68 12.64 -17.36
N ASP A 113 -7.92 13.79 -17.96
CA ASP A 113 -6.85 14.77 -18.21
C ASP A 113 -6.65 15.70 -17.01
N HIS A 114 -5.73 15.30 -16.13
CA HIS A 114 -5.35 16.05 -14.92
C HIS A 114 -4.03 16.82 -15.07
N GLN A 115 -3.44 16.78 -16.26
CA GLN A 115 -2.14 17.39 -16.57
C GLN A 115 -1.00 16.93 -15.64
N PHE A 116 -1.02 15.66 -15.20
CA PHE A 116 0.11 15.06 -14.50
C PHE A 116 1.22 14.70 -15.49
N ASP A 117 2.47 14.94 -15.09
CA ASP A 117 3.66 14.57 -15.85
C ASP A 117 4.04 13.11 -15.61
N TYR A 118 3.75 12.59 -14.41
CA TYR A 118 4.05 11.22 -13.99
C TYR A 118 2.96 10.65 -13.09
N TYR A 119 2.82 9.33 -13.13
CA TYR A 119 1.98 8.56 -12.21
C TYR A 119 2.84 7.56 -11.45
N VAL A 120 2.77 7.56 -10.13
CA VAL A 120 3.50 6.65 -9.25
C VAL A 120 2.51 5.78 -8.50
N ILE A 121 2.57 4.48 -8.74
CA ILE A 121 1.74 3.49 -8.05
C ILE A 121 2.58 2.85 -6.95
N GLY A 122 2.06 2.88 -5.71
CA GLY A 122 2.63 2.19 -4.56
C GLY A 122 1.67 1.12 -4.04
N ILE A 123 2.15 -0.10 -3.93
CA ILE A 123 1.38 -1.26 -3.45
C ILE A 123 2.14 -1.88 -2.29
N HIS A 124 1.47 -2.08 -1.16
CA HIS A 124 2.04 -2.73 0.02
C HIS A 124 1.31 -4.05 0.27
N LEU A 125 2.04 -5.14 0.36
CA LEU A 125 1.56 -6.50 0.57
C LEU A 125 2.36 -7.14 1.72
N PRO A 126 1.85 -8.15 2.41
CA PRO A 126 0.60 -8.86 2.13
C PRO A 126 -0.64 -8.19 2.73
N ALA A 127 -1.82 -8.58 2.23
CA ALA A 127 -3.11 -8.08 2.75
C ALA A 127 -3.50 -8.72 4.09
N PHE A 128 -2.93 -9.90 4.38
CA PHE A 128 -3.00 -10.61 5.66
C PHE A 128 -1.57 -10.90 6.10
N ALA A 129 -1.28 -10.84 7.40
CA ALA A 129 0.08 -11.11 7.88
C ALA A 129 0.61 -12.48 7.43
N GLU A 130 1.76 -12.49 6.76
CA GLU A 130 2.47 -13.71 6.37
C GLU A 130 3.71 -13.90 7.24
N SER A 131 3.90 -15.12 7.75
CA SER A 131 5.09 -15.50 8.50
C SER A 131 6.29 -15.73 7.57
N ALA A 132 7.48 -15.41 8.06
CA ALA A 132 8.74 -15.78 7.41
C ALA A 132 9.21 -17.15 7.94
N ASP A 133 8.54 -18.21 7.48
CA ASP A 133 8.75 -19.59 7.96
C ASP A 133 10.17 -20.15 7.71
N ASP A 134 10.95 -19.48 6.86
CA ASP A 134 12.32 -19.82 6.49
C ASP A 134 13.36 -19.56 7.59
N GLU A 135 13.01 -18.84 8.66
CA GLU A 135 13.94 -18.52 9.76
C GLU A 135 13.32 -18.76 11.15
N ASN A 136 12.97 -20.02 11.40
CA ASN A 136 12.07 -20.44 12.48
C ASN A 136 12.72 -20.65 13.87
N PHE A 137 14.04 -20.44 14.02
CA PHE A 137 14.77 -20.78 15.27
C PHE A 137 14.24 -20.03 16.49
N PHE A 138 14.13 -18.70 16.42
CA PHE A 138 13.65 -17.90 17.53
C PHE A 138 12.16 -18.08 17.80
N HIS A 139 11.37 -18.37 16.76
CA HIS A 139 9.95 -18.65 16.89
C HIS A 139 9.70 -19.96 17.66
N ILE A 140 10.35 -21.04 17.24
CA ILE A 140 10.23 -22.37 17.87
C ILE A 140 10.69 -22.34 19.33
N ILE A 141 11.75 -21.58 19.63
CA ILE A 141 12.28 -21.47 20.99
C ILE A 141 11.41 -20.57 21.85
N SER A 142 11.06 -19.37 21.38
CA SER A 142 10.33 -18.39 22.18
C SER A 142 8.89 -18.81 22.46
N PHE A 143 8.25 -19.54 21.54
CA PHE A 143 6.86 -19.98 21.70
C PHE A 143 6.58 -20.76 23.00
N PRO A 144 7.25 -21.89 23.32
CA PRO A 144 7.00 -22.62 24.55
C PRO A 144 7.29 -21.78 25.80
N PHE A 145 8.37 -20.99 25.81
CA PHE A 145 8.69 -20.13 26.93
C PHE A 145 7.62 -19.05 27.16
N SER A 146 7.18 -18.39 26.09
CA SER A 146 6.08 -17.42 26.16
C SER A 146 4.79 -18.11 26.61
N PHE A 147 4.46 -19.29 26.08
CA PHE A 147 3.24 -20.02 26.42
C PHE A 147 3.21 -20.43 27.90
N PHE A 148 4.27 -21.08 28.39
CA PHE A 148 4.36 -21.56 29.78
C PHE A 148 4.52 -20.44 30.80
N THR A 149 4.99 -19.26 30.38
CA THR A 149 5.08 -18.07 31.25
C THR A 149 3.92 -17.10 31.04
N LEU A 150 2.86 -17.49 30.34
CA LEU A 150 1.68 -16.66 30.06
C LEU A 150 2.04 -15.29 29.43
N GLY A 151 3.07 -15.28 28.57
CA GLY A 151 3.55 -14.11 27.86
C GLY A 151 4.48 -13.20 28.67
N VAL A 152 4.89 -13.58 29.88
CA VAL A 152 5.91 -12.83 30.63
C VAL A 152 7.25 -12.87 29.90
N LEU A 153 7.65 -14.03 29.38
CA LEU A 153 8.73 -14.12 28.41
C LEU A 153 8.21 -13.78 27.02
N PRO A 154 8.95 -12.99 26.23
CA PRO A 154 8.48 -12.54 24.93
C PRO A 154 8.42 -13.69 23.93
N PHE A 155 7.41 -13.65 23.09
CA PHE A 155 7.35 -14.35 21.81
C PHE A 155 8.06 -13.51 20.74
N VAL A 156 8.86 -14.17 19.91
CA VAL A 156 9.56 -13.54 18.78
C VAL A 156 9.18 -14.26 17.49
N GLY A 157 8.46 -13.57 16.64
CA GLY A 157 8.10 -13.99 15.29
C GLY A 157 8.83 -13.16 14.22
N LYS A 158 8.79 -13.65 12.99
CA LYS A 158 9.24 -12.90 11.81
C LYS A 158 8.12 -12.91 10.78
N GLY A 159 7.91 -11.78 10.14
CA GLY A 159 6.92 -11.62 9.09
C GLY A 159 7.52 -11.05 7.81
N LYS A 160 6.79 -11.25 6.71
CA LYS A 160 7.16 -10.76 5.38
C LYS A 160 6.32 -9.54 5.01
N ALA A 161 6.96 -8.61 4.31
CA ALA A 161 6.36 -7.38 3.84
C ALA A 161 6.99 -6.96 2.52
N TYR A 162 6.16 -6.82 1.50
CA TYR A 162 6.56 -6.48 0.15
C TYR A 162 5.99 -5.11 -0.22
N SER A 163 6.80 -4.30 -0.87
CA SER A 163 6.35 -3.06 -1.46
C SER A 163 6.70 -3.06 -2.94
N THR A 164 5.74 -2.73 -3.79
CA THR A 164 5.97 -2.55 -5.22
C THR A 164 5.71 -1.10 -5.57
N MET A 165 6.67 -0.48 -6.22
CA MET A 165 6.54 0.86 -6.77
C MET A 165 6.69 0.82 -8.29
N ILE A 166 5.77 1.46 -9.00
CA ILE A 166 5.77 1.53 -10.46
C ILE A 166 5.65 3.00 -10.86
N VAL A 167 6.58 3.47 -11.70
CA VAL A 167 6.60 4.85 -12.22
C VAL A 167 6.21 4.83 -13.69
N PHE A 168 5.19 5.60 -14.03
CA PHE A 168 4.72 5.80 -15.40
C PHE A 168 4.93 7.25 -15.84
N ASP A 169 5.17 7.45 -17.14
CA ASP A 169 5.10 8.77 -17.75
C ASP A 169 3.65 9.24 -17.98
N LYS A 170 3.48 10.49 -18.42
CA LYS A 170 2.19 11.10 -18.80
C LYS A 170 1.39 10.33 -19.87
N ASN A 171 2.03 9.42 -20.60
CA ASN A 171 1.43 8.61 -21.65
C ASN A 171 1.19 7.16 -21.19
N LEU A 172 1.36 6.87 -19.90
CA LEU A 172 1.24 5.54 -19.28
C LEU A 172 2.26 4.52 -19.79
N ASN A 173 3.45 4.95 -20.21
CA ASN A 173 4.59 4.04 -20.39
C ASN A 173 5.23 3.76 -19.03
N GLU A 174 5.41 2.48 -18.69
CA GLU A 174 6.17 2.09 -17.51
C GLU A 174 7.64 2.48 -17.71
N LEU A 175 8.14 3.40 -16.89
CA LEU A 175 9.54 3.84 -16.91
C LEU A 175 10.40 2.92 -16.06
N LYS A 176 9.90 2.57 -14.87
CA LYS A 176 10.61 1.70 -13.94
C LYS A 176 9.66 1.07 -12.93
N ARG A 177 10.03 -0.13 -12.50
CA ARG A 177 9.41 -0.87 -11.42
C ARG A 177 10.46 -1.25 -10.39
N PHE A 178 10.13 -1.04 -9.13
CA PHE A 178 10.93 -1.37 -7.97
C PHE A 178 10.13 -2.32 -7.09
N ASN A 179 10.77 -3.41 -6.68
CA ASN A 179 10.21 -4.38 -5.76
C ASN A 179 11.10 -4.38 -4.51
N TYR A 180 10.51 -4.13 -3.35
CA TYR A 180 11.17 -4.14 -2.07
C TYR A 180 10.67 -5.36 -1.29
N ASP A 181 11.53 -6.33 -1.06
CA ASP A 181 11.26 -7.48 -0.19
C ASP A 181 11.82 -7.20 1.20
N ASN A 182 10.96 -7.17 2.20
CA ASN A 182 11.30 -6.76 3.56
C ASN A 182 10.83 -7.81 4.54
N ARG A 183 11.57 -7.86 5.63
CA ARG A 183 11.29 -8.71 6.75
C ARG A 183 11.16 -7.82 7.98
N TYR A 184 10.18 -8.11 8.80
CA TYR A 184 10.02 -7.47 10.10
C TYR A 184 10.06 -8.51 11.19
N THR A 185 10.54 -8.10 12.36
CA THR A 185 10.50 -8.94 13.56
C THR A 185 9.29 -8.50 14.39
N GLU A 186 8.44 -9.45 14.72
CA GLU A 186 7.32 -9.26 15.61
C GLU A 186 7.74 -9.73 17.00
N ILE A 187 7.72 -8.83 17.97
CA ILE A 187 7.95 -9.18 19.37
C ILE A 187 6.62 -8.98 20.08
N SER A 188 6.22 -9.91 20.94
CA SER A 188 5.00 -9.81 21.74
C SER A 188 5.29 -10.28 23.16
N ALA A 189 4.89 -9.50 24.16
CA ALA A 189 5.02 -9.85 25.57
C ALA A 189 3.89 -9.18 26.38
N LEU A 190 3.52 -9.79 27.50
CA LEU A 190 2.46 -9.33 28.39
C LEU A 190 2.73 -7.91 28.93
N TRP A 191 3.99 -7.63 29.25
CA TRP A 191 4.43 -6.33 29.78
C TRP A 191 4.74 -5.30 28.70
N MET A 192 4.77 -5.71 27.43
CA MET A 192 5.05 -4.78 26.34
C MET A 192 3.76 -4.04 25.99
N PRO A 193 3.74 -2.69 26.07
CA PRO A 193 2.56 -1.94 25.69
C PRO A 193 2.28 -2.23 24.23
N ALA A 194 1.06 -2.64 23.93
CA ALA A 194 0.61 -2.60 22.56
C ALA A 194 0.64 -1.14 22.11
N SER A 195 1.11 -0.89 20.88
CA SER A 195 1.35 0.45 20.31
C SER A 195 0.19 1.41 20.59
N LYS A 196 0.43 2.74 20.55
CA LYS A 196 -0.50 3.84 20.93
C LYS A 196 -1.99 3.69 20.53
N SER A 197 -2.35 2.83 19.58
CA SER A 197 -3.73 2.50 19.20
C SER A 197 -4.39 1.38 20.02
N CYS A 198 -3.70 0.77 21.00
CA CYS A 198 -4.24 -0.32 21.78
C CYS A 198 -4.59 0.09 23.21
N GLU A 199 -5.88 0.27 23.46
CA GLU A 199 -6.43 0.28 24.80
C GLU A 199 -6.30 -1.11 25.43
N VAL A 200 -5.81 -1.15 26.67
CA VAL A 200 -5.28 -2.30 27.44
C VAL A 200 -6.10 -3.60 27.36
N LEU A 201 -7.41 -3.56 27.09
CA LEU A 201 -8.29 -4.74 27.01
C LEU A 201 -8.64 -5.19 25.58
N ARG A 202 -8.47 -4.36 24.54
CA ARG A 202 -8.80 -4.74 23.15
C ARG A 202 -7.74 -5.66 22.52
N CYS A 203 -6.49 -5.60 22.96
CA CYS A 203 -5.43 -6.47 22.43
C CYS A 203 -5.56 -7.93 22.88
N LEU A 204 -6.20 -8.19 24.02
CA LEU A 204 -6.50 -9.56 24.46
C LEU A 204 -7.47 -10.29 23.51
N HIS A 205 -8.21 -9.53 22.69
CA HIS A 205 -9.13 -10.06 21.68
C HIS A 205 -8.48 -10.23 20.28
N GLY A 206 -7.19 -9.92 20.10
CA GLY A 206 -6.47 -10.12 18.83
C GLY A 206 -6.80 -9.13 17.70
N ASP A 207 -7.75 -8.22 17.90
CA ASP A 207 -8.22 -7.29 16.85
C ASP A 207 -7.35 -6.04 16.67
N SER A 208 -6.79 -5.48 17.75
CA SER A 208 -6.03 -4.21 17.69
C SER A 208 -4.56 -4.36 17.28
N MET A 209 -4.02 -5.58 17.24
CA MET A 209 -2.65 -5.83 16.77
C MET A 209 -2.53 -5.74 15.23
N LYS A 210 -3.66 -5.72 14.51
CA LYS A 210 -3.71 -5.73 13.04
C LYS A 210 -3.74 -4.34 12.41
N LEU A 211 -4.42 -3.38 13.04
CA LEU A 211 -4.58 -2.00 12.53
C LEU A 211 -3.26 -1.22 12.48
N ASN A 212 -2.34 -1.44 13.43
CA ASN A 212 -1.06 -0.71 13.51
C ASN A 212 0.14 -1.44 12.90
N ARG A 213 -0.05 -2.68 12.43
CA ARG A 213 1.03 -3.51 11.90
C ARG A 213 1.70 -2.83 10.71
N ASN A 214 0.93 -2.18 9.85
CA ASN A 214 1.45 -1.70 8.58
C ASN A 214 2.30 -0.41 8.71
N GLU A 215 1.99 0.52 9.62
CA GLU A 215 2.69 1.82 9.70
C GLU A 215 4.19 1.67 10.02
N HIS A 216 4.51 0.82 11.00
CA HIS A 216 5.90 0.59 11.40
C HIS A 216 6.68 -0.30 10.41
N ILE A 217 6.00 -1.16 9.66
CA ILE A 217 6.64 -2.06 8.71
C ILE A 217 7.16 -1.31 7.48
N TYR A 218 6.34 -0.40 6.91
CA TYR A 218 6.67 0.24 5.64
C TYR A 218 7.35 1.61 5.79
N SER A 219 7.24 2.27 6.96
CA SER A 219 7.81 3.61 7.19
C SER A 219 9.33 3.67 7.00
N GLY A 220 10.07 2.61 7.35
CA GLY A 220 11.52 2.55 7.15
C GLY A 220 11.96 2.60 5.68
N GLN A 221 11.05 2.35 4.73
CA GLN A 221 11.36 2.30 3.31
C GLN A 221 11.17 3.64 2.61
N ILE A 222 10.46 4.58 3.23
CA ILE A 222 10.10 5.86 2.62
C ILE A 222 11.33 6.57 2.04
N PRO A 223 12.48 6.68 2.74
CA PRO A 223 13.65 7.37 2.18
C PRO A 223 14.22 6.70 0.92
N ALA A 224 14.13 5.37 0.82
CA ALA A 224 14.59 4.63 -0.36
C ALA A 224 13.63 4.84 -1.54
N ILE A 225 12.32 4.75 -1.27
CA ILE A 225 11.25 5.02 -2.25
C ILE A 225 11.38 6.44 -2.82
N GLU A 226 11.51 7.45 -1.97
CA GLU A 226 11.69 8.85 -2.40
C GLU A 226 12.93 9.01 -3.29
N LYS A 227 14.07 8.44 -2.88
CA LYS A 227 15.31 8.48 -3.66
C LYS A 227 15.15 7.80 -5.02
N ASP A 228 14.47 6.67 -5.08
CA ASP A 228 14.25 5.92 -6.31
C ASP A 228 13.32 6.70 -7.27
N ILE A 229 12.28 7.36 -6.75
CA ILE A 229 11.42 8.27 -7.52
C ILE A 229 12.25 9.42 -8.11
N GLU A 230 13.04 10.10 -7.27
CA GLU A 230 13.90 11.19 -7.72
C GLU A 230 14.88 10.71 -8.79
N SER A 231 15.41 9.49 -8.67
CA SER A 231 16.34 8.90 -9.64
C SER A 231 15.74 8.63 -11.01
N VAL A 232 14.41 8.51 -11.11
CA VAL A 232 13.70 8.29 -12.38
C VAL A 232 13.25 9.60 -12.99
N ILE A 233 12.76 10.53 -12.16
CA ILE A 233 12.12 11.76 -12.61
C ILE A 233 13.13 12.87 -12.93
N PHE A 234 14.25 12.94 -12.19
CA PHE A 234 15.27 13.99 -12.34
C PHE A 234 16.57 13.49 -12.97
N LYS A 235 16.47 12.53 -13.89
CA LYS A 235 17.61 12.10 -14.70
C LYS A 235 18.11 13.20 -15.62
#